data_AF-A0A522B2L5-F1
#
_entry.id   AF-A0A522B2L5-F1
#
_cell.length_a   1.000
_cell.length_b   1.000
_cell.length_c   1.000
_cell.angle_alpha   90.00
_cell.angle_beta   90.00
_cell.angle_gamma   90.00
#
_symmetry.space_group_name_H-M   'P 1'
#
loop_
_entity.id
_entity.type
_entity.pdbx_description
1 polymer ?
#
loop_
_entity_poly.entity_id
_entity_poly.type
_entity_poly.pdbx_seq_one_letter_code
_entity_poly.pdbx_strand_id
1 'polypeptide(L)'
;MSPIDPQDEVVDLCRDLIRFASVNDGTGRGKGEREAAEHVAGQLAEVGLEPTVLESAPNRTSVVARMEGEDSSRPALLIHAHLDVVPAEPKAWTYDPFAAEVADGA
;
A
#
# COMPACT_ATOMS: atom_id res chain seq x y z
N MET A 1 8.15 1.94 25.40
CA MET A 1 6.92 1.78 24.59
C MET A 1 6.44 0.37 24.82
N SER A 2 5.15 0.17 25.09
CA SER A 2 4.59 -1.19 25.05
C SER A 2 4.72 -1.77 23.64
N PRO A 3 4.85 -3.09 23.47
CA PRO A 3 4.80 -3.69 22.14
C PRO A 3 3.48 -3.32 21.47
N ILE A 4 3.54 -2.93 20.20
CA ILE A 4 2.37 -2.76 19.35
C ILE A 4 1.79 -4.16 19.10
N ASP A 5 0.47 -4.33 19.20
CA ASP A 5 -0.17 -5.58 18.78
C ASP A 5 -0.05 -5.68 17.24
N PRO A 6 0.46 -6.78 16.67
CA PRO A 6 0.56 -6.93 15.22
C PRO A 6 -0.77 -6.71 14.49
N GLN A 7 -1.91 -6.97 15.13
CA GLN A 7 -3.22 -6.68 14.55
C GLN A 7 -3.47 -5.18 14.44
N ASP A 8 -3.11 -4.41 15.46
CA ASP A 8 -3.24 -2.95 15.47
C ASP A 8 -2.34 -2.33 14.39
N GLU A 9 -1.12 -2.85 14.22
CA GLU A 9 -0.18 -2.41 13.17
C GLU A 9 -0.74 -2.65 11.76
N VAL A 10 -1.34 -3.82 11.53
CA VAL A 10 -2.00 -4.13 10.25
C VAL A 10 -3.18 -3.19 10.00
N VAL A 11 -3.99 -2.90 11.03
CA VAL A 11 -5.10 -1.95 10.92
C VAL A 11 -4.57 -0.57 10.56
N ASP A 12 -3.53 -0.07 11.24
CA ASP A 12 -2.96 1.24 10.96
C ASP A 12 -2.36 1.32 9.54
N LEU A 13 -1.63 0.30 9.10
CA LEU A 13 -1.11 0.21 7.73
C LEU A 13 -2.24 0.24 6.69
N CYS A 14 -3.30 -0.56 6.90
CA CYS A 14 -4.45 -0.55 6.01
C CYS A 14 -5.11 0.83 5.96
N ARG A 15 -5.22 1.51 7.10
CA ARG A 15 -5.85 2.83 7.17
C ARG A 15 -5.03 3.89 6.45
N ASP A 16 -3.72 3.87 6.61
CA ASP A 16 -2.82 4.78 5.89
C ASP A 16 -2.91 4.55 4.38
N LEU A 17 -2.92 3.29 3.94
CA LEU A 17 -3.07 2.95 2.52
C LEU A 17 -4.41 3.44 1.93
N ILE A 18 -5.52 3.29 2.64
CA ILE A 18 -6.84 3.79 2.21
C ILE A 18 -6.82 5.31 2.05
N ARG A 19 -6.15 6.04 2.96
CA ARG A 19 -6.13 7.51 2.96
C ARG A 19 -5.36 8.13 1.80
N PHE A 20 -4.43 7.40 1.16
CA PHE A 20 -3.76 7.92 -0.04
C PHE A 20 -4.73 8.13 -1.20
N ALA A 21 -5.90 7.47 -1.18
CA ALA A 21 -6.88 7.55 -2.27
C ALA A 21 -6.20 7.35 -3.63
N SER A 22 -5.46 6.23 -3.77
CA SER A 22 -4.70 5.79 -4.95
C SER A 22 -5.61 5.44 -6.14
N VAL A 23 -6.46 6.38 -6.54
CA VAL A 23 -7.54 6.16 -7.49
C VAL A 23 -6.99 6.17 -8.92
N ASN A 24 -7.18 5.04 -9.60
CA ASN A 24 -6.95 4.89 -11.02
C ASN A 24 -8.31 4.88 -11.75
N ASP A 25 -8.63 5.99 -12.40
CA ASP A 25 -9.85 6.18 -13.18
C ASP A 25 -9.72 5.71 -14.65
N GLY A 26 -8.63 5.03 -14.99
CA GLY A 26 -8.32 4.58 -16.34
C GLY A 26 -7.75 5.66 -17.26
N THR A 27 -7.60 6.91 -16.80
CA THR A 27 -7.00 8.00 -17.60
C THR A 27 -5.48 8.04 -17.53
N GLY A 28 -4.88 7.27 -16.62
CA GLY A 28 -3.44 7.29 -16.34
C GLY A 28 -2.96 8.57 -15.65
N ARG A 29 -3.88 9.40 -15.14
CA ARG A 29 -3.61 10.63 -14.37
C ARG A 29 -4.16 10.57 -12.95
N GLY A 30 -4.38 9.35 -12.45
CA GLY A 30 -4.74 9.08 -11.06
C GLY A 30 -3.75 9.74 -10.09
N LYS A 31 -4.22 10.01 -8.89
CA LYS A 31 -3.42 10.56 -7.78
C LYS A 31 -3.26 9.49 -6.70
N GLY A 32 -2.31 9.66 -5.79
CA GLY A 32 -2.15 8.77 -4.63
C GLY A 32 -1.34 7.51 -4.89
N GLU A 33 -1.20 7.06 -6.15
CA GLU A 33 -0.39 5.87 -6.50
C GLU A 33 1.09 6.05 -6.11
N ARG A 34 1.66 7.25 -6.33
CA ARG A 34 3.06 7.54 -5.96
C ARG A 34 3.23 7.57 -4.45
N GLU A 35 2.34 8.27 -3.76
CA GLU A 35 2.37 8.44 -2.30
C GLU A 35 2.19 7.09 -1.58
N ALA A 36 1.25 6.26 -2.05
CA ALA A 36 1.06 4.91 -1.53
C ALA A 36 2.30 4.02 -1.77
N ALA A 37 2.90 4.07 -2.96
CA ALA A 37 4.10 3.29 -3.27
C ALA A 37 5.30 3.71 -2.42
N GLU A 38 5.49 5.02 -2.20
CA GLU A 38 6.54 5.54 -1.32
C GLU A 38 6.33 5.19 0.14
N HIS A 39 5.08 5.18 0.62
CA HIS A 39 4.76 4.72 1.97
C HIS A 39 5.10 3.25 2.16
N VAL A 40 4.70 2.37 1.22
CA VAL A 40 5.07 0.94 1.26
C VAL A 40 6.58 0.75 1.17
N ALA A 41 7.27 1.53 0.34
CA ALA A 41 8.74 1.51 0.31
C ALA A 41 9.34 1.90 1.67
N GLY A 42 8.81 2.93 2.34
CA GLY A 42 9.22 3.30 3.68
C GLY A 42 9.07 2.17 4.70
N GLN A 43 7.91 1.51 4.71
CA GLN A 43 7.62 0.37 5.59
C GLN A 43 8.54 -0.83 5.34
N LEU A 44 8.82 -1.15 4.07
CA LEU A 44 9.76 -2.21 3.71
C LEU A 44 11.21 -1.86 4.10
N ALA A 45 11.61 -0.60 3.95
CA ALA A 45 12.94 -0.14 4.34
C ALA A 45 13.13 -0.17 5.86
N GLU A 46 12.08 0.14 6.63
CA GLU A 46 12.10 0.11 8.10
C GLU A 46 12.46 -1.28 8.65
N VAL A 47 12.03 -2.34 7.96
CA VAL A 47 12.34 -3.74 8.33
C VAL A 47 13.61 -4.29 7.67
N GLY A 48 14.41 -3.42 7.03
CA GLY A 48 15.73 -3.77 6.50
C GLY A 48 15.75 -4.30 5.06
N LEU A 49 14.67 -4.13 4.29
CA LEU A 49 14.70 -4.41 2.85
C LEU A 49 15.19 -3.21 2.04
N GLU A 50 15.59 -3.45 0.79
CA GLU A 50 16.01 -2.41 -0.16
C GLU A 50 14.96 -2.25 -1.29
N PRO A 51 13.84 -1.55 -1.04
CA PRO A 51 12.81 -1.36 -2.04
C PRO A 51 13.27 -0.41 -3.16
N THR A 52 12.96 -0.78 -4.39
CA THR A 52 13.11 0.06 -5.57
C THR A 52 11.74 0.61 -5.97
N VAL A 53 11.64 1.94 -6.08
CA VAL A 53 10.47 2.64 -6.60
C VAL A 53 10.63 2.83 -8.10
N LEU A 54 9.71 2.28 -8.88
CA LEU A 54 9.72 2.29 -10.34
C LEU A 54 8.53 3.08 -10.87
N GLU A 55 8.77 3.96 -11.83
CA GLU A 55 7.72 4.81 -12.41
C GLU A 55 7.61 4.56 -13.91
N SER A 56 6.49 3.98 -14.34
CA SER A 56 6.27 3.59 -15.75
C SER A 56 5.72 4.74 -16.61
N ALA A 57 5.04 5.68 -15.97
CA ALA A 57 4.50 6.92 -16.50
C ALA A 57 4.32 7.89 -15.31
N PRO A 58 4.14 9.21 -15.53
CA PRO A 58 3.99 10.16 -14.43
C PRO A 58 2.96 9.71 -13.40
N ASN A 59 3.39 9.57 -12.15
CA ASN A 59 2.67 9.08 -10.98
C ASN A 59 2.18 7.62 -11.04
N ARG A 60 2.49 6.84 -12.09
CA ARG A 60 2.19 5.40 -12.20
C ARG A 60 3.34 4.60 -11.61
N THR A 61 3.29 4.43 -10.29
CA THR A 61 4.41 3.96 -9.48
C THR A 61 4.20 2.53 -8.99
N SER A 62 5.23 1.72 -9.08
CA SER A 62 5.32 0.39 -8.46
C SER A 62 6.48 0.36 -7.48
N VAL A 63 6.34 -0.42 -6.41
CA VAL A 63 7.42 -0.71 -5.47
C VAL A 63 7.79 -2.18 -5.59
N VAL A 64 9.09 -2.46 -5.67
CA VAL A 64 9.63 -3.81 -5.75
C VAL A 64 10.71 -3.97 -4.71
N ALA A 65 10.60 -4.98 -3.85
CA ALA A 65 11.65 -5.36 -2.92
C ALA A 65 12.01 -6.83 -3.12
N ARG A 66 13.25 -7.18 -2.77
CA ARG A 66 13.72 -8.56 -2.79
C ARG A 66 14.27 -8.92 -1.42
N MET A 67 13.76 -10.02 -0.87
CA MET A 67 14.33 -10.68 0.28
C MET A 67 15.11 -11.91 -0.22
N GLU A 68 16.37 -12.03 0.15
CA GLU A 68 17.14 -13.24 -0.16
C GLU A 68 16.61 -14.42 0.67
N GLY A 69 16.38 -15.56 0.01
CA GLY A 69 16.00 -16.79 0.70
C GLY A 69 17.22 -17.46 1.31
N GLU A 70 17.00 -18.21 2.40
CA GLU A 70 18.06 -18.99 3.06
C GLU A 70 18.69 -20.06 2.14
N ASP A 71 17.93 -20.56 1.17
CA ASP A 71 18.36 -21.52 0.16
C ASP A 71 18.10 -20.97 -1.25
N SER A 72 19.16 -20.43 -1.86
CA SER A 72 19.13 -19.83 -3.20
C SER A 72 19.01 -20.84 -4.35
N SER A 73 19.05 -22.15 -4.06
CA SER A 73 18.81 -23.19 -5.06
C SER A 73 17.33 -23.40 -5.35
N ARG A 74 16.44 -22.94 -4.47
CA ARG A 74 14.99 -23.07 -4.63
C ARG A 74 14.44 -21.99 -5.56
N PRO A 75 13.33 -22.27 -6.28
CA PRO A 75 12.65 -21.24 -7.06
C PRO A 75 12.19 -20.06 -6.18
N ALA A 76 12.24 -18.86 -6.74
CA ALA A 76 11.73 -17.67 -6.06
C ALA A 76 10.20 -17.71 -5.90
N LEU A 77 9.70 -17.19 -4.78
CA LEU A 77 8.29 -16.89 -4.57
C LEU A 77 8.04 -15.42 -4.96
N LEU A 78 7.09 -15.18 -5.86
CA LEU A 78 6.63 -13.83 -6.20
C LEU A 78 5.35 -13.53 -5.44
N ILE A 79 5.38 -12.50 -4.59
CA ILE A 79 4.19 -11.88 -4.03
C ILE A 79 3.90 -10.65 -4.88
N HIS A 80 2.73 -10.63 -5.53
CA HIS A 80 2.31 -9.56 -6.41
C HIS A 80 0.94 -9.06 -6.00
N ALA A 81 0.84 -7.75 -5.81
CA ALA A 81 -0.38 -7.03 -5.42
C ALA A 81 -0.40 -5.67 -6.13
N HIS A 82 -1.56 -5.02 -6.13
CA HIS A 82 -1.72 -3.68 -6.68
C HIS A 82 -2.12 -2.70 -5.56
N LEU A 83 -1.68 -1.45 -5.68
CA LEU A 83 -1.98 -0.38 -4.73
C LEU A 83 -3.14 0.50 -5.19
N ASP A 84 -3.46 0.48 -6.48
CA ASP A 84 -4.50 1.33 -7.05
C ASP A 84 -5.89 0.77 -6.78
N VAL A 85 -6.85 1.67 -6.65
CA VAL A 85 -8.27 1.37 -6.48
C VAL A 85 -9.08 2.11 -7.54
N VAL A 86 -10.33 1.67 -7.72
CA VAL A 86 -11.27 2.38 -8.60
C VAL A 86 -11.88 3.60 -7.90
N PRO A 87 -12.47 4.55 -8.64
CA PRO A 87 -13.20 5.66 -8.03
C PRO A 87 -14.35 5.18 -7.13
N ALA A 88 -14.52 5.85 -5.99
CA ALA A 88 -15.65 5.67 -5.08
C ALA A 88 -16.59 6.89 -5.15
N GLU A 89 -17.91 6.66 -5.18
CA GLU A 89 -18.93 7.73 -5.14
C GLU A 89 -19.24 8.09 -3.68
N PRO A 90 -18.80 9.25 -3.14
CA PRO A 90 -18.93 9.54 -1.72
C PRO A 90 -20.36 9.49 -1.18
N LYS A 91 -21.36 9.82 -2.02
CA LYS A 91 -22.78 9.81 -1.61
C LYS A 91 -23.34 8.41 -1.39
N ALA A 92 -22.66 7.37 -1.88
CA ALA A 92 -23.07 5.98 -1.70
C ALA A 92 -22.55 5.39 -0.37
N TRP A 93 -21.72 6.13 0.38
CA TRP A 93 -21.08 5.64 1.59
C TRP A 93 -21.63 6.32 2.85
N THR A 94 -21.59 5.58 3.96
CA THR A 94 -21.93 6.11 5.30
C THR A 94 -20.82 6.99 5.86
N TYR A 95 -19.56 6.66 5.53
CA TYR A 95 -18.36 7.41 5.87
C TYR A 95 -17.65 7.83 4.58
N ASP A 96 -16.76 8.82 4.63
CA ASP A 96 -15.91 9.12 3.48
C ASP A 96 -15.10 7.86 3.08
N PRO A 97 -15.16 7.41 1.81
CA PRO A 97 -14.52 6.17 1.36
C PRO A 97 -13.01 6.13 1.57
N PHE A 98 -12.37 7.28 1.75
CA PHE A 98 -10.93 7.40 1.96
C PHE A 98 -10.56 7.97 3.35
N ALA A 99 -11.51 8.17 4.26
CA ALA A 99 -11.19 8.59 5.64
C ALA A 99 -10.55 7.46 6.47
N ALA A 100 -10.75 6.20 6.05
CA ALA A 100 -10.30 5.01 6.76
C ALA A 100 -10.85 4.93 8.20
N GLU A 101 -12.18 5.06 8.31
CA GLU A 101 -12.86 5.02 9.60
C GLU A 101 -13.09 3.60 10.10
N VAL A 102 -12.77 3.41 11.37
CA VAL A 102 -13.09 2.20 12.13
C VAL A 102 -14.41 2.45 12.85
N ALA A 103 -15.43 1.69 12.49
CA ALA A 103 -16.77 1.80 13.06
C ALA A 103 -17.21 0.44 13.61
N ASP A 104 -17.97 0.45 14.71
CA ASP A 104 -18.56 -0.74 15.35
C ASP A 104 -17.57 -1.81 15.87
N GLY A 105 -16.27 -1.49 15.93
CA GLY A 105 -15.21 -2.35 16.48
C GLY A 105 -14.28 -2.95 15.42
N ALA A 106 -13.23 -3.63 15.88
CA ALA A 106 -12.30 -4.43 15.09
C ALA A 106 -12.43 -5.91 15.48
#